data_AF-A0A6N2X9Q8-F1
#
_entry.id   AF-A0A6N2X9Q8-F1
#
_cell.length_a   1.000
_cell.length_b   1.000
_cell.length_c   1.000
_cell.angle_alpha   90.00
_cell.angle_beta   90.00
_cell.angle_gamma   90.00
#
_symmetry.space_group_name_H-M   'P 1'
#
loop_
_entity.id
_entity.type
_entity.pdbx_description
1 polymer ?
#
loop_
_entity_poly.entity_id
_entity_poly.type
_entity_poly.pdbx_seq_one_letter_code
_entity_poly.pdbx_strand_id
1 'polypeptide(L)'
;MRATYIWQQNKWSDFTWNDSKLSYKLGRVRSLQGKLVGKMSVLGFDLKNSAILDALTADITKSSGIEGEILNIDQVRSSVARHLGIEIEGIHEADRYIDGVVQVMIDATQNYMQPLTDERLFNWHAALFPTGRSGAYKITVANWR
;
A
#
# COMPACT_ATOMS: atom_id res chain seq x y z
N MET A 1 30.23 13.88 2.51
CA MET A 1 30.25 12.56 1.83
C MET A 1 28.88 12.32 1.22
N ARG A 2 28.78 11.90 -0.05
CA ARG A 2 27.50 11.45 -0.62
C ARG A 2 27.10 10.15 0.07
N ALA A 3 25.82 10.01 0.43
CA ALA A 3 25.30 8.77 0.99
C ALA A 3 25.33 7.66 -0.08
N THR A 4 25.88 6.50 0.25
CA THR A 4 25.82 5.31 -0.60
C THR A 4 24.44 4.70 -0.48
N TYR A 5 23.73 4.53 -1.60
CA TYR A 5 22.43 3.85 -1.62
C TYR A 5 22.61 2.36 -1.38
N ILE A 6 21.59 1.69 -0.83
CA ILE A 6 21.68 0.26 -0.47
C ILE A 6 22.00 -0.62 -1.70
N TRP A 7 21.44 -0.28 -2.87
CA TRP A 7 21.71 -0.98 -4.13
C TRP A 7 23.13 -0.82 -4.68
N GLN A 8 23.90 0.16 -4.17
CA GLN A 8 25.30 0.37 -4.53
C GLN A 8 26.28 -0.47 -3.71
N GLN A 9 25.78 -1.23 -2.72
CA GLN A 9 26.63 -2.10 -1.91
C GLN A 9 26.98 -3.38 -2.67
N ASN A 10 28.23 -3.84 -2.55
CA ASN A 10 28.72 -5.03 -3.26
C ASN A 10 27.95 -6.32 -2.96
N LYS A 11 27.24 -6.38 -1.82
CA LYS A 11 26.42 -7.53 -1.41
C LYS A 11 24.94 -7.34 -1.74
N TRP A 12 24.56 -6.35 -2.54
CA TRP A 12 23.18 -6.27 -3.03
C TRP A 12 22.94 -7.42 -4.03
N SER A 13 21.89 -8.24 -3.91
CA SER A 13 20.78 -8.22 -2.93
C SER A 13 20.92 -9.23 -1.78
N ASP A 14 22.10 -9.83 -1.63
CA ASP A 14 22.43 -10.84 -0.61
C ASP A 14 22.58 -10.23 0.80
N PHE A 15 21.45 -9.87 1.40
CA PHE A 15 21.42 -9.29 2.74
C PHE A 15 21.83 -10.28 3.82
N THR A 16 22.70 -9.83 4.73
CA THR A 16 23.01 -10.53 5.98
C THR A 16 22.52 -9.72 7.17
N TRP A 17 21.96 -10.37 8.18
CA TRP A 17 21.51 -9.71 9.41
C TRP A 17 22.12 -10.35 10.66
N ASN A 18 22.12 -9.59 11.76
CA ASN A 18 22.56 -10.09 13.06
C ASN A 18 21.34 -10.57 13.86
N ASP A 19 21.18 -11.89 13.95
CA ASP A 19 20.09 -12.53 14.68
C ASP A 19 19.96 -12.06 16.13
N SER A 20 21.08 -12.03 16.87
CA SER A 20 21.09 -11.61 18.28
C SER A 20 20.53 -10.21 18.53
N LYS A 21 20.62 -9.31 17.52
CA LYS A 21 20.05 -7.95 17.60
C LYS A 21 18.57 -7.89 17.24
N LEU A 22 18.09 -8.81 16.40
CA LEU A 22 16.73 -8.78 15.84
C LEU A 22 15.77 -9.71 16.56
N SER A 23 16.21 -10.87 17.04
CA SER A 23 15.37 -11.95 17.55
C SER A 23 14.41 -11.49 18.65
N TYR A 24 14.88 -10.69 19.61
CA TYR A 24 14.00 -10.14 20.65
C TYR A 24 12.95 -9.17 20.10
N LYS A 25 13.33 -8.29 19.16
CA LYS A 25 12.41 -7.31 18.56
C LYS A 25 11.36 -8.02 17.69
N LEU A 26 11.79 -8.98 16.87
CA LEU A 26 10.92 -9.79 16.03
C LEU A 26 9.96 -10.64 16.88
N GLY A 27 10.44 -11.24 17.97
CA GLY A 27 9.60 -11.96 18.91
C GLY A 27 8.49 -11.09 19.51
N ARG A 28 8.81 -9.84 19.89
CA ARG A 28 7.79 -8.87 20.36
C ARG A 28 6.78 -8.53 19.27
N VAL A 29 7.23 -8.25 18.04
CA VAL A 29 6.34 -7.95 16.91
C VAL A 29 5.41 -9.13 16.62
N ARG A 30 5.93 -10.36 16.56
CA ARG A 30 5.13 -11.57 16.34
C ARG A 30 4.12 -11.82 17.45
N SER A 31 4.49 -11.57 18.71
CA SER A 31 3.54 -11.68 19.84
C SER A 31 2.40 -10.68 19.72
N LEU A 32 2.68 -9.42 19.36
CA LEU A 32 1.66 -8.39 19.16
C LEU A 32 0.77 -8.71 17.95
N GLN A 33 1.36 -9.16 16.85
CA GLN A 33 0.63 -9.62 15.66
C GLN A 33 -0.33 -10.76 16.01
N GLY A 34 0.13 -11.77 16.77
CA GLY A 34 -0.72 -12.87 17.21
C GLY A 34 -1.89 -12.43 18.08
N LYS A 35 -1.66 -11.49 19.01
CA LYS A 35 -2.73 -10.89 19.82
C LYS A 35 -3.75 -10.13 18.96
N LEU A 36 -3.29 -9.40 17.96
CA LEU A 36 -4.17 -8.68 17.04
C LEU A 36 -5.03 -9.66 16.22
N VAL A 37 -4.41 -10.69 15.63
CA VAL A 37 -5.11 -11.72 14.87
C VAL A 37 -6.15 -12.44 15.75
N GLY A 38 -5.80 -12.79 16.98
CA GLY A 38 -6.72 -13.43 17.92
C GLY A 38 -7.90 -12.53 18.33
N LYS A 39 -7.68 -11.22 18.50
CA LYS A 39 -8.77 -10.27 18.73
C LYS A 39 -9.64 -10.09 17.50
N MET A 40 -9.03 -10.01 16.33
CA MET A 40 -9.77 -9.88 15.07
C MET A 40 -10.62 -11.13 14.82
N SER A 41 -10.15 -12.34 15.14
CA SER A 41 -10.90 -13.57 14.83
C SER A 41 -12.27 -13.63 15.50
N VAL A 42 -12.41 -13.08 16.71
CA VAL A 42 -13.68 -13.07 17.49
C VAL A 42 -14.66 -11.97 17.09
N LEU A 43 -14.24 -10.99 16.27
CA LEU A 43 -15.15 -9.93 15.81
C LEU A 43 -16.17 -10.46 14.79
N GLY A 44 -17.37 -9.87 14.79
CA GLY A 44 -18.35 -10.05 13.73
C GLY A 44 -17.87 -9.50 12.38
N PHE A 45 -18.51 -9.93 11.29
CA PHE A 45 -18.12 -9.58 9.93
C PHE A 45 -18.11 -8.05 9.70
N ASP A 46 -19.16 -7.35 10.13
CA ASP A 46 -19.29 -5.91 9.92
C ASP A 46 -18.18 -5.11 10.61
N LEU A 47 -17.83 -5.51 11.84
CA LEU A 47 -16.78 -4.85 12.59
C LEU A 47 -15.38 -5.14 12.01
N LYS A 48 -15.15 -6.34 11.47
CA LYS A 48 -13.93 -6.67 10.72
C LYS A 48 -13.81 -5.79 9.47
N ASN A 49 -14.88 -5.67 8.70
CA ASN A 49 -14.91 -4.87 7.48
C ASN A 49 -14.66 -3.39 7.78
N SER A 50 -15.31 -2.84 8.81
CA SER A 50 -15.06 -1.46 9.25
C SER A 50 -13.60 -1.27 9.66
N ALA A 51 -13.03 -2.19 10.43
CA ALA A 51 -11.64 -2.08 10.87
C ALA A 51 -10.64 -2.15 9.69
N ILE A 52 -10.90 -3.00 8.69
CA ILE A 52 -10.07 -3.09 7.48
C ILE A 52 -10.20 -1.81 6.64
N LEU A 53 -11.43 -1.32 6.46
CA LEU A 53 -11.71 -0.09 5.73
C LEU A 53 -10.98 1.10 6.37
N ASP A 54 -11.07 1.24 7.69
CA ASP A 54 -10.39 2.30 8.45
C ASP A 54 -8.87 2.19 8.34
N ALA A 55 -8.32 0.97 8.48
CA ALA A 55 -6.88 0.74 8.39
C ALA A 55 -6.32 1.08 7.01
N LEU A 56 -6.94 0.61 5.93
CA LEU A 56 -6.49 0.88 4.57
C LEU A 56 -6.65 2.36 4.20
N THR A 57 -7.74 3.00 4.61
CA THR A 57 -7.94 4.45 4.42
C THR A 57 -6.82 5.25 5.09
N ALA A 58 -6.46 4.88 6.33
CA ALA A 58 -5.38 5.52 7.06
C ALA A 58 -4.02 5.26 6.39
N ASP A 59 -3.72 4.01 6.00
CA ASP A 59 -2.45 3.67 5.36
C ASP A 59 -2.26 4.42 4.05
N ILE A 60 -3.30 4.51 3.21
CA ILE A 60 -3.24 5.23 1.93
C ILE A 60 -3.00 6.73 2.16
N THR A 61 -3.81 7.37 3.01
CA THR A 61 -3.69 8.82 3.26
C THR A 61 -2.36 9.18 3.91
N LYS A 62 -1.83 8.34 4.81
CA LYS A 62 -0.52 8.56 5.45
C LYS A 62 0.64 8.29 4.52
N SER A 63 0.57 7.24 3.70
CA SER A 63 1.59 6.92 2.71
C SER A 63 1.73 8.05 1.68
N SER A 64 0.60 8.49 1.10
CA SER A 64 0.57 9.65 0.19
C SER A 64 1.10 10.93 0.86
N GLY A 65 0.77 11.16 2.13
CA GLY A 65 1.27 12.31 2.88
C GLY A 65 2.80 12.34 3.05
N ILE A 66 3.47 11.19 3.06
CA ILE A 66 4.95 11.12 3.07
C ILE A 66 5.53 11.65 1.75
N GLU A 67 4.84 11.38 0.64
CA GLU A 67 5.20 11.88 -0.70
C GLU A 67 4.78 13.35 -0.93
N GLY A 68 4.15 13.99 0.07
CA GLY A 68 3.64 15.36 -0.01
C GLY A 68 2.24 15.48 -0.61
N GLU A 69 1.56 14.36 -0.86
CA GLU A 69 0.23 14.31 -1.45
C GLU A 69 -0.86 14.29 -0.36
N ILE A 70 -1.74 15.29 -0.36
CA ILE A 70 -2.87 15.37 0.58
C ILE A 70 -4.14 14.91 -0.14
N LEU A 71 -4.51 13.64 0.09
CA LEU A 71 -5.71 13.06 -0.51
C LEU A 71 -6.97 13.38 0.32
N ASN A 72 -8.10 13.55 -0.37
CA ASN A 72 -9.40 13.66 0.30
C ASN A 72 -9.76 12.32 0.95
N ILE A 73 -9.86 12.30 2.28
CA ILE A 73 -10.08 11.08 3.07
C ILE A 73 -11.42 10.39 2.74
N ASP A 74 -12.47 11.16 2.45
CA ASP A 74 -13.79 10.61 2.15
C ASP A 74 -13.76 9.89 0.79
N GLN A 75 -13.10 10.49 -0.21
CA GLN A 75 -12.90 9.84 -1.51
C GLN A 75 -12.04 8.58 -1.42
N VAL A 76 -10.95 8.61 -0.63
CA VAL A 76 -10.13 7.42 -0.37
C VAL A 76 -10.98 6.33 0.27
N ARG A 77 -11.72 6.66 1.34
CA ARG A 77 -12.60 5.72 2.04
C ARG A 77 -13.64 5.12 1.10
N SER A 78 -14.30 5.94 0.28
CA SER A 78 -15.29 5.48 -0.69
C SER A 78 -14.70 4.54 -1.74
N SER A 79 -13.52 4.86 -2.28
CA SER A 79 -12.82 3.99 -3.24
C SER A 79 -12.39 2.67 -2.60
N VAL A 80 -11.88 2.68 -1.37
CA VAL A 80 -11.51 1.45 -0.64
C VAL A 80 -12.75 0.59 -0.40
N ALA A 81 -13.85 1.17 0.10
CA ALA A 81 -15.09 0.43 0.35
C ALA A 81 -15.61 -0.25 -0.93
N ARG A 82 -15.61 0.46 -2.06
CA ARG A 82 -16.01 -0.09 -3.36
C ARG A 82 -15.14 -1.28 -3.78
N HIS A 83 -13.83 -1.19 -3.64
CA HIS A 83 -12.92 -2.29 -4.01
C HIS A 83 -12.99 -3.48 -3.06
N LEU A 84 -13.42 -3.27 -1.80
CA LEU A 84 -13.67 -4.35 -0.83
C LEU A 84 -15.08 -4.93 -0.90
N GLY A 85 -15.97 -4.38 -1.73
CA GLY A 85 -17.38 -4.79 -1.78
C GLY A 85 -18.17 -4.45 -0.51
N ILE A 86 -17.74 -3.41 0.21
CA ILE A 86 -18.42 -2.92 1.42
C ILE A 86 -19.40 -1.82 1.01
N GLU A 87 -20.69 -2.03 1.29
CA GLU A 87 -21.71 -1.02 1.08
C GLU A 87 -21.57 0.09 2.13
N ILE A 88 -21.51 1.34 1.67
CA ILE A 88 -21.53 2.53 2.52
C ILE A 88 -22.52 3.53 1.94
N GLU A 89 -23.19 4.29 2.79
CA GLU A 89 -24.06 5.39 2.36
C GLU A 89 -23.21 6.59 1.90
N GLY A 90 -23.68 7.33 0.88
CA GLY A 90 -23.02 8.57 0.45
C GLY A 90 -21.72 8.38 -0.32
N ILE A 91 -21.61 7.33 -1.16
CA ILE A 91 -20.43 7.10 -2.02
C ILE A 91 -20.27 8.30 -2.97
N HIS A 92 -19.26 9.12 -2.71
CA HIS A 92 -18.77 10.09 -3.68
C HIS A 92 -17.83 9.36 -4.65
N GLU A 93 -17.97 9.63 -5.95
CA GLU A 93 -16.98 9.14 -6.91
C GLU A 93 -15.62 9.75 -6.58
N ALA A 94 -14.63 8.88 -6.35
CA ALA A 94 -13.26 9.29 -6.15
C ALA A 94 -12.67 9.79 -7.48
N ASP A 95 -11.76 10.76 -7.41
CA ASP A 95 -10.90 11.09 -8.55
C ASP A 95 -10.18 9.83 -9.04
N ARG A 96 -10.02 9.70 -10.37
CA ARG A 96 -9.26 8.62 -11.01
C ARG A 96 -7.86 8.46 -10.44
N TYR A 97 -7.20 9.56 -10.05
CA TYR A 97 -5.88 9.49 -9.43
C TYR A 97 -5.95 8.79 -8.06
N ILE A 98 -6.90 9.19 -7.21
CA ILE A 98 -7.12 8.55 -5.90
C ILE A 98 -7.46 7.08 -6.10
N ASP A 99 -8.30 6.76 -7.08
CA ASP A 99 -8.67 5.39 -7.37
C ASP A 99 -7.47 4.53 -7.78
N GLY A 100 -6.57 5.08 -8.60
CA GLY A 100 -5.32 4.43 -8.97
C GLY A 100 -4.43 4.15 -7.76
N VAL A 101 -4.27 5.11 -6.85
CA VAL A 101 -3.51 4.92 -5.60
C VAL A 101 -4.15 3.81 -4.75
N VAL A 102 -5.47 3.81 -4.61
CA VAL A 102 -6.21 2.79 -3.86
C VAL A 102 -6.02 1.40 -4.46
N GLN A 103 -6.12 1.26 -5.79
CA GLN A 103 -5.90 -0.01 -6.48
C GLN A 103 -4.49 -0.57 -6.23
N VAL A 104 -3.45 0.28 -6.32
CA VAL A 104 -2.07 -0.12 -6.03
C VAL A 104 -1.92 -0.58 -4.58
N MET A 105 -2.48 0.17 -3.62
CA MET A 105 -2.36 -0.16 -2.21
C MET A 105 -3.14 -1.42 -1.83
N ILE A 106 -4.31 -1.65 -2.43
CA ILE A 106 -5.08 -2.89 -2.23
C ILE A 106 -4.32 -4.08 -2.81
N ASP A 107 -3.80 -3.98 -4.05
CA ASP A 107 -3.02 -5.07 -4.62
C ASP A 107 -1.74 -5.36 -3.81
N ALA A 108 -1.03 -4.33 -3.37
CA ALA A 108 0.18 -4.50 -2.56
C ALA A 108 -0.10 -5.16 -1.20
N THR A 109 -1.22 -4.82 -0.57
CA THR A 109 -1.58 -5.31 0.78
C THR A 109 -2.32 -6.65 0.78
N GLN A 110 -3.04 -6.99 -0.29
CA GLN A 110 -3.76 -8.27 -0.39
C GLN A 110 -2.94 -9.35 -1.10
N ASN A 111 -2.17 -8.95 -2.12
CA ASN A 111 -1.36 -9.86 -2.93
C ASN A 111 0.13 -9.80 -2.56
N TYR A 112 0.45 -9.53 -1.28
CA TYR A 112 1.83 -9.40 -0.80
C TYR A 112 2.65 -10.69 -0.91
N MET A 113 1.98 -11.86 -0.94
CA MET A 113 2.63 -13.15 -1.15
C MET A 113 2.90 -13.45 -2.63
N GLN A 114 2.29 -12.70 -3.55
CA GLN A 114 2.53 -12.86 -4.98
C GLN A 114 3.87 -12.20 -5.36
N PRO A 115 4.63 -12.80 -6.28
CA PRO A 115 5.85 -12.18 -6.79
C PRO A 115 5.61 -10.77 -7.34
N LEU A 116 6.62 -9.91 -7.22
CA LEU A 116 6.64 -8.63 -7.92
C LEU A 116 7.21 -8.85 -9.32
N THR A 117 6.33 -9.08 -10.30
CA THR A 117 6.71 -9.20 -11.71
C THR A 117 6.77 -7.82 -12.38
N ASP A 118 7.48 -7.74 -13.50
CA ASP A 118 7.52 -6.55 -14.34
C ASP A 118 6.10 -6.09 -14.73
N GLU A 119 5.25 -7.03 -15.15
CA GLU A 119 3.85 -6.75 -15.49
C GLU A 119 3.09 -6.15 -14.30
N ARG A 120 3.23 -6.72 -13.10
CA ARG A 120 2.56 -6.20 -11.90
C ARG A 120 3.03 -4.79 -11.56
N LEU A 121 4.34 -4.55 -11.63
CA LEU A 121 4.93 -3.24 -11.41
C LEU A 121 4.45 -2.23 -12.46
N PHE A 122 4.36 -2.63 -13.73
CA PHE A 122 3.87 -1.80 -14.82
C PHE A 122 2.39 -1.48 -14.68
N ASN A 123 1.57 -2.44 -14.24
CA ASN A 123 0.16 -2.21 -13.94
C ASN A 123 -0.01 -1.20 -12.81
N TRP A 124 0.81 -1.27 -11.76
CA TRP A 124 0.81 -0.25 -10.71
C TRP A 124 1.18 1.13 -11.24
N HIS A 125 2.22 1.22 -12.05
CA HIS A 125 2.61 2.49 -12.66
C HIS A 125 1.52 3.03 -13.62
N ALA A 126 0.82 2.15 -14.34
CA ALA A 126 -0.31 2.54 -15.19
C ALA A 126 -1.47 3.13 -14.38
N ALA A 127 -1.79 2.49 -13.25
CA ALA A 127 -2.85 2.95 -12.35
C ALA A 127 -2.57 4.36 -11.80
N LEU A 128 -1.31 4.67 -11.47
CA LEU A 128 -0.90 6.00 -10.98
C LEU A 128 -0.88 7.07 -12.09
N PHE A 129 -0.68 6.67 -13.35
CA PHE A 129 -0.55 7.60 -14.49
C PHE A 129 -1.47 7.23 -15.67
N PRO A 130 -2.80 7.20 -15.47
CA PRO A 130 -3.73 6.63 -16.46
C PRO A 130 -3.80 7.41 -17.77
N THR A 131 -3.35 8.68 -17.78
CA THR A 131 -3.37 9.53 -18.97
C THR A 131 -2.09 9.46 -19.81
N GLY A 132 -1.04 8.78 -19.33
CA GLY A 132 0.28 8.84 -19.98
C GLY A 132 1.00 10.17 -19.79
N ARG A 133 0.57 11.00 -18.83
CA ARG A 133 1.07 12.37 -18.64
C ARG A 133 1.34 12.69 -17.17
N SER A 134 2.33 13.57 -16.96
CA SER A 134 2.55 14.29 -15.70
C SER A 134 2.30 15.77 -15.98
N GLY A 135 1.13 16.27 -15.58
CA GLY A 135 0.63 17.58 -16.00
C GLY A 135 0.61 17.72 -17.53
N ALA A 136 1.25 18.76 -18.05
CA ALA A 136 1.31 19.01 -19.48
C ALA A 136 2.33 18.12 -20.23
N TYR A 137 3.16 17.33 -19.55
CA TYR A 137 4.26 16.58 -20.17
C TYR A 137 3.91 15.11 -20.38
N LYS A 138 4.27 14.58 -21.55
CA LYS A 138 4.15 13.14 -21.83
C LYS A 138 5.22 12.38 -21.05
N ILE A 139 4.84 11.25 -20.47
CA ILE A 139 5.76 10.35 -19.76
C ILE A 139 5.64 8.92 -20.30
N THR A 140 6.71 8.14 -20.17
CA THR A 140 6.65 6.69 -20.36
C THR A 140 5.85 6.09 -19.20
N VAL A 141 4.79 5.35 -19.51
CA VAL A 141 3.93 4.67 -18.53
C VAL A 141 3.97 3.17 -18.76
N ALA A 142 4.00 2.40 -17.68
CA ALA A 142 3.98 0.93 -17.71
C ALA A 142 5.19 0.33 -18.47
N ASN A 143 6.35 0.97 -18.36
CA ASN A 143 7.58 0.52 -19.00
C ASN A 143 8.81 1.06 -18.25
N TRP A 144 9.96 0.45 -18.50
CA TRP A 144 11.25 0.90 -18.01
C TRP A 144 11.66 2.25 -18.64
N ARG A 145 12.51 3.00 -17.93
CA ARG A 145 13.06 4.28 -18.37
C ARG A 145 14.49 4.12 -18.89
#